data_AF-A0A6A1TPQ5-F1
#
_entry.id   AF-A0A6A1TPQ5-F1
#
_cell.length_a   1.000
_cell.length_b   1.000
_cell.length_c   1.000
_cell.angle_alpha   90.00
_cell.angle_beta   90.00
_cell.angle_gamma   90.00
#
_symmetry.space_group_name_H-M   'P 1'
#
loop_
_entity.id
_entity.type
_entity.pdbx_description
1 polymer ?
#
loop_
_entity_poly.entity_id
_entity_poly.type
_entity_poly.pdbx_seq_one_letter_code
_entity_poly.pdbx_strand_id
1 'polypeptide(L)'
;MSNEFFDGNTIRKINNLYSRGKPTPQLWRDNTCQGLTVNIGVKKASWHMRTRDCNARIADFDDFNSADKIPTLRDAVDFARTIVARGGKPEEFFTMFRERKDLSIAMAWHGRVDPKIMTWEIARDQYLAWCFQNRRHATWEGYKSALGAVNNSALADDFAPLGGKAIVSQDVV
;
A
#
# COMPACT_ATOMS: atom_id res chain seq x y z
N MET A 1 -21.19 16.57 10.88
CA MET A 1 -20.01 15.70 10.69
C MET A 1 -19.42 15.45 12.07
N SER A 2 -19.30 14.20 12.50
CA SER A 2 -18.77 13.84 13.81
C SER A 2 -17.31 13.40 13.69
N ASN A 3 -16.51 13.93 14.61
CA ASN A 3 -15.12 13.56 14.84
C ASN A 3 -15.09 12.48 15.92
N GLU A 4 -14.41 11.36 15.68
CA GLU A 4 -14.39 10.21 16.59
C GLU A 4 -13.00 9.58 16.65
N PHE A 5 -12.63 9.02 17.80
CA PHE A 5 -11.42 8.21 17.91
C PHE A 5 -11.72 6.80 17.41
N PHE A 6 -11.22 6.43 16.24
CA PHE A 6 -11.49 5.12 15.69
C PHE A 6 -10.81 4.04 16.54
N ASP A 7 -11.65 3.17 17.09
CA ASP A 7 -11.31 2.08 18.01
C ASP A 7 -12.37 0.96 17.90
N GLY A 8 -12.32 -0.03 18.80
CA GLY A 8 -13.32 -1.09 18.86
C GLY A 8 -14.75 -0.60 19.18
N ASN A 9 -14.90 0.53 19.88
CA ASN A 9 -16.21 1.11 20.16
C ASN A 9 -16.84 1.70 18.90
N THR A 10 -16.04 2.33 18.04
CA THR A 10 -16.48 2.84 16.74
C THR A 10 -17.05 1.71 15.88
N ILE A 11 -16.33 0.60 15.80
CA ILE A 11 -16.77 -0.60 15.07
C ILE A 11 -18.08 -1.13 15.65
N ARG A 12 -18.16 -1.27 16.98
CA ARG A 12 -19.39 -1.72 17.65
C ARG A 12 -20.56 -0.79 17.35
N LYS A 13 -20.35 0.53 17.38
CA LYS A 13 -21.39 1.52 17.03
C LYS A 13 -21.88 1.33 15.60
N ILE A 14 -20.98 1.16 14.64
CA ILE A 14 -21.35 0.94 13.22
C ILE A 14 -22.16 -0.33 13.08
N ASN A 15 -21.70 -1.45 13.65
CA ASN A 15 -22.43 -2.72 13.63
C ASN A 15 -23.82 -2.59 14.27
N ASN A 16 -23.93 -1.87 15.40
CA ASN A 16 -25.20 -1.62 16.07
C ASN A 16 -26.16 -0.75 15.24
N LEU A 17 -25.67 0.12 14.38
CA LEU A 17 -26.54 0.89 13.48
C LEU A 17 -27.21 -0.04 12.47
N TYR A 18 -26.45 -0.97 11.88
CA TYR A 18 -26.96 -1.92 10.90
C TYR A 18 -27.84 -3.00 11.53
N SER A 19 -27.58 -3.41 12.78
CA SER A 19 -28.44 -4.38 13.48
C SER A 19 -29.82 -3.82 13.83
N ARG A 20 -29.94 -2.49 13.96
CA ARG A 20 -31.20 -1.78 14.25
C ARG A 20 -32.01 -1.42 13.00
N GLY A 21 -31.50 -1.71 11.80
CA GLY A 21 -32.15 -1.44 10.53
C GLY A 21 -31.26 -0.65 9.57
N LYS A 22 -31.89 0.15 8.70
CA LYS A 22 -31.19 0.97 7.70
C LYS A 22 -30.65 2.24 8.37
N PRO A 23 -29.32 2.43 8.49
CA PRO A 23 -28.78 3.62 9.11
C PRO A 23 -29.06 4.87 8.29
N THR A 24 -29.12 6.02 8.96
CA THR A 24 -29.09 7.31 8.27
C THR A 24 -27.68 7.54 7.72
N PRO A 25 -27.52 7.94 6.43
CA PRO A 25 -26.22 8.20 5.85
C PRO A 25 -25.44 9.24 6.63
N GLN A 26 -24.20 8.92 6.98
CA GLN A 26 -23.34 9.80 7.76
C GLN A 26 -21.85 9.51 7.51
N LEU A 27 -21.03 10.53 7.71
CA LEU A 27 -19.58 10.47 7.57
C LEU A 27 -18.95 10.72 8.94
N TRP A 28 -18.14 9.75 9.39
CA TRP A 28 -17.33 9.88 10.60
C TRP A 28 -15.86 10.01 10.22
N ARG A 29 -15.11 10.80 10.98
CA ARG A 29 -13.69 11.07 10.75
C ARG A 29 -12.86 10.59 11.93
N ASP A 30 -11.71 10.00 11.65
CA ASP A 30 -10.76 9.63 12.69
C ASP A 30 -10.07 10.88 13.23
N ASN A 31 -9.98 10.97 14.56
CA ASN A 31 -9.25 12.04 15.23
C ASN A 31 -7.73 11.81 15.25
N THR A 32 -7.29 10.55 15.11
CA THR A 32 -5.88 10.19 15.22
C THR A 32 -5.16 10.27 13.87
N CYS A 33 -5.81 9.82 12.79
CA CYS A 33 -5.25 9.84 11.44
C CYS A 33 -6.00 10.83 10.55
N GLN A 34 -5.35 11.94 10.22
CA GLN A 34 -5.93 12.96 9.36
C GLN A 34 -6.22 12.39 7.96
N GLY A 35 -7.50 12.43 7.59
CA GLY A 35 -7.98 11.99 6.29
C GLY A 35 -8.58 10.60 6.30
N LEU A 36 -8.42 9.81 7.36
CA LEU A 36 -9.14 8.55 7.52
C LEU A 36 -10.61 8.83 7.90
N THR A 37 -11.53 8.26 7.13
CA THR A 37 -12.97 8.42 7.33
C THR A 37 -13.71 7.11 7.09
N VAL A 38 -14.88 6.97 7.70
CA VAL A 38 -15.84 5.91 7.39
C VAL A 38 -17.14 6.54 6.89
N ASN A 39 -17.56 6.12 5.71
CA ASN A 39 -18.83 6.52 5.12
C ASN A 39 -19.86 5.44 5.44
N ILE A 40 -20.82 5.77 6.29
CA ILE A 40 -21.93 4.90 6.68
C ILE A 40 -23.06 5.13 5.69
N GLY A 41 -23.26 4.19 4.77
CA GLY A 41 -24.35 4.23 3.80
C GLY A 41 -25.59 3.47 4.30
N VAL A 42 -26.70 3.62 3.58
CA VAL A 42 -27.98 2.95 3.90
C VAL A 42 -27.86 1.42 3.93
N LYS A 43 -27.05 0.86 3.03
CA LYS A 43 -26.87 -0.60 2.88
C LYS A 43 -25.57 -1.12 3.48
N LYS A 44 -24.48 -0.37 3.33
CA LYS A 44 -23.13 -0.79 3.73
C LYS A 44 -22.29 0.43 4.12
N ALA A 45 -21.33 0.19 5.02
CA ALA A 45 -20.29 1.15 5.34
C ALA A 45 -19.02 0.88 4.52
N SER A 46 -18.18 1.89 4.36
CA SER A 46 -16.89 1.77 3.66
C SER A 46 -15.87 2.74 4.25
N TRP A 47 -14.59 2.34 4.20
CA TRP A 47 -13.45 3.14 4.62
C TRP A 47 -12.97 4.01 3.47
N HIS A 48 -12.64 5.29 3.74
CA HIS A 48 -12.24 6.27 2.73
C HIS A 48 -11.10 7.16 3.24
N MET A 49 -10.21 7.54 2.33
CA MET A 49 -9.28 8.65 2.49
C MET A 49 -9.94 9.91 1.93
N ARG A 50 -10.16 10.91 2.79
CA ARG A 50 -10.72 12.21 2.42
C ARG A 50 -9.84 13.34 2.92
N THR A 51 -9.17 13.99 1.99
CA THR A 51 -8.40 15.22 2.20
C THR A 51 -8.96 16.33 1.31
N ARG A 52 -8.34 17.51 1.31
CA ARG A 52 -8.72 18.60 0.40
C ARG A 52 -8.60 18.19 -1.07
N ASP A 53 -7.55 17.44 -1.39
CA ASP A 53 -7.13 17.18 -2.78
C ASP A 53 -7.38 15.73 -3.22
N CYS A 54 -7.90 14.88 -2.33
CA CYS A 54 -8.14 13.47 -2.60
C CYS A 54 -9.39 12.95 -1.88
N ASN A 55 -10.23 12.20 -2.59
CA ASN A 55 -11.36 11.47 -2.06
C ASN A 55 -11.39 10.06 -2.67
N ALA A 56 -10.78 9.11 -1.97
CA ALA A 56 -10.59 7.75 -2.47
C ALA A 56 -11.17 6.72 -1.49
N ARG A 57 -11.83 5.69 -2.03
CA ARG A 57 -12.26 4.53 -1.24
C ARG A 57 -11.02 3.71 -0.89
N ILE A 58 -10.91 3.32 0.38
CA ILE A 58 -9.85 2.45 0.89
C ILE A 58 -10.33 1.01 0.76
N ALA A 59 -11.37 0.62 1.51
CA ALA A 59 -11.86 -0.75 1.58
C ALA A 59 -13.34 -0.80 1.98
N ASP A 60 -13.93 -1.99 1.93
CA ASP A 60 -15.24 -2.26 2.52
C ASP A 60 -15.12 -2.28 4.03
N PHE A 61 -16.19 -1.88 4.74
CA PHE A 61 -16.16 -1.92 6.20
C PHE A 61 -15.94 -3.34 6.71
N ASP A 62 -16.59 -4.32 6.09
CA ASP A 62 -16.55 -5.73 6.50
C ASP A 62 -15.15 -6.36 6.43
N ASP A 63 -14.28 -5.86 5.54
CA ASP A 63 -12.90 -6.35 5.41
C ASP A 63 -12.00 -5.89 6.57
N PHE A 64 -12.38 -4.81 7.25
CA PHE A 64 -11.61 -4.17 8.33
C PHE A 64 -12.54 -3.83 9.50
N ASN A 65 -13.42 -4.76 9.87
CA ASN A 65 -14.43 -4.59 10.92
C ASN A 65 -13.94 -5.03 12.31
N SER A 66 -12.63 -5.08 12.54
CA SER A 66 -12.03 -5.42 13.83
C SER A 66 -11.03 -4.36 14.30
N ALA A 67 -10.91 -4.19 15.62
CA ALA A 67 -10.15 -3.08 16.20
C ALA A 67 -8.65 -3.16 15.90
N ASP A 68 -8.11 -4.38 15.80
CA ASP A 68 -6.71 -4.66 15.44
C ASP A 68 -6.34 -4.22 14.02
N LYS A 69 -7.34 -3.99 13.16
CA LYS A 69 -7.14 -3.59 11.76
C LYS A 69 -7.15 -2.07 11.56
N ILE A 70 -7.58 -1.31 12.56
CA ILE A 70 -7.60 0.15 12.51
C ILE A 70 -6.18 0.74 12.30
N PRO A 71 -5.12 0.27 13.00
CA PRO A 71 -3.76 0.72 12.72
C PRO A 71 -3.37 0.54 11.24
N THR A 72 -3.69 -0.60 10.63
CA THR A 72 -3.42 -0.84 9.20
C THR A 72 -4.12 0.16 8.28
N LEU A 73 -5.36 0.56 8.59
CA LEU A 73 -6.07 1.59 7.83
C LEU A 73 -5.38 2.96 7.96
N ARG A 74 -4.87 3.30 9.14
CA ARG A 74 -4.13 4.55 9.38
C ARG A 74 -2.82 4.55 8.59
N ASP A 75 -2.07 3.45 8.64
CA ASP A 75 -0.81 3.29 7.89
C ASP A 75 -1.04 3.39 6.37
N ALA A 76 -2.15 2.81 5.88
CA ALA A 76 -2.54 2.92 4.48
C ALA A 76 -2.83 4.37 4.06
N VAL A 77 -3.55 5.13 4.89
CA VAL A 77 -3.83 6.55 4.65
C VAL A 77 -2.55 7.37 4.70
N ASP A 78 -1.70 7.15 5.69
CA ASP A 78 -0.44 7.88 5.82
C ASP A 78 0.48 7.62 4.62
N PHE A 79 0.53 6.38 4.11
CA PHE A 79 1.23 6.11 2.87
C PHE A 79 0.59 6.82 1.66
N ALA A 80 -0.72 6.71 1.49
CA ALA A 80 -1.43 7.34 0.38
C ALA A 80 -1.26 8.87 0.36
N ARG A 81 -1.15 9.51 1.53
CA ARG A 81 -0.80 10.94 1.63
C ARG A 81 0.56 11.26 1.03
N THR A 82 1.54 10.37 1.13
CA THR A 82 2.85 10.56 0.48
C THR A 82 2.76 10.48 -1.04
N ILE A 83 1.86 9.66 -1.58
CA ILE A 83 1.58 9.58 -3.02
C ILE A 83 0.98 10.90 -3.50
N VAL A 84 -0.05 11.41 -2.80
CA VAL A 84 -0.71 12.69 -3.11
C VAL A 84 0.27 13.86 -3.02
N ALA A 85 1.12 13.89 -1.99
CA ALA A 85 2.13 14.94 -1.82
C ALA A 85 3.15 15.01 -2.97
N ARG A 86 3.37 13.89 -3.68
CA ARG A 86 4.23 13.82 -4.88
C ARG A 86 3.47 14.10 -6.18
N GLY A 87 2.20 14.50 -6.10
CA GLY A 87 1.33 14.74 -7.26
C GLY A 87 0.70 13.47 -7.86
N GLY A 88 0.81 12.32 -7.19
CA GLY A 88 0.24 11.05 -7.62
C GLY A 88 -1.22 10.86 -7.20
N LYS A 89 -1.83 9.79 -7.70
CA LYS A 89 -3.21 9.37 -7.39
C LYS A 89 -3.21 8.08 -6.57
N PRO A 90 -3.77 8.05 -5.35
CA PRO A 90 -3.72 6.88 -4.47
C PRO A 90 -4.75 5.79 -4.80
N GLU A 91 -5.62 5.99 -5.79
CA GLU A 91 -6.68 5.04 -6.15
C GLU A 91 -6.14 3.67 -6.56
N GLU A 92 -5.07 3.63 -7.33
CA GLU A 92 -4.42 2.37 -7.73
C GLU A 92 -3.87 1.62 -6.52
N PHE A 93 -3.32 2.35 -5.54
CA PHE A 93 -2.79 1.79 -4.29
C PHE A 93 -3.92 1.15 -3.50
N PHE A 94 -5.02 1.86 -3.34
CA PHE A 94 -6.17 1.31 -2.62
C PHE A 94 -6.85 0.15 -3.37
N THR A 95 -6.81 0.12 -4.70
CA THR A 95 -7.28 -1.05 -5.47
C THR A 95 -6.46 -2.29 -5.14
N MET A 96 -5.13 -2.20 -5.21
CA MET A 96 -4.24 -3.30 -4.83
C MET A 96 -4.42 -3.70 -3.35
N PHE A 97 -4.57 -2.72 -2.47
CA PHE A 97 -4.80 -2.98 -1.04
C PHE A 97 -6.09 -3.76 -0.79
N ARG A 98 -7.19 -3.44 -1.51
CA ARG A 98 -8.44 -4.21 -1.42
C ARG A 98 -8.31 -5.63 -1.94
N GLU A 99 -7.67 -5.78 -3.10
CA GLU A 99 -7.54 -7.08 -3.77
C GLU A 99 -6.68 -8.05 -2.97
N ARG A 100 -5.58 -7.54 -2.39
CA ARG A 100 -4.61 -8.36 -1.66
C ARG A 100 -4.93 -8.46 -0.18
N LYS A 101 -5.71 -7.53 0.37
CA LYS A 101 -5.97 -7.36 1.81
C LYS A 101 -4.69 -7.32 2.65
N ASP A 102 -3.59 -6.93 2.01
CA ASP A 102 -2.25 -6.90 2.57
C ASP A 102 -1.62 -5.56 2.22
N LEU A 103 -1.36 -4.78 3.28
CA LEU A 103 -0.80 -3.45 3.16
C LEU A 103 0.64 -3.51 2.63
N SER A 104 1.42 -4.50 3.05
CA SER A 104 2.83 -4.63 2.64
C SER A 104 2.97 -4.88 1.15
N ILE A 105 2.13 -5.77 0.60
CA ILE A 105 2.08 -6.06 -0.84
C ILE A 105 1.64 -4.82 -1.63
N ALA A 106 0.60 -4.12 -1.17
CA ALA A 106 0.10 -2.93 -1.83
C ALA A 106 1.11 -1.78 -1.83
N MET A 107 1.82 -1.57 -0.71
CA MET A 107 2.88 -0.57 -0.60
C MET A 107 4.07 -0.89 -1.51
N ALA A 108 4.50 -2.16 -1.54
CA ALA A 108 5.59 -2.62 -2.40
C ALA A 108 5.28 -2.39 -3.88
N TRP A 109 4.04 -2.66 -4.29
CA TRP A 109 3.60 -2.45 -5.67
C TRP A 109 3.57 -0.96 -6.07
N HIS A 110 3.22 -0.05 -5.14
CA HIS A 110 3.17 1.41 -5.37
C HIS A 110 4.50 2.14 -5.16
N GLY A 111 5.60 1.40 -4.97
CA GLY A 111 6.93 2.01 -4.82
C GLY A 111 7.23 2.59 -3.43
N ARG A 112 6.42 2.28 -2.38
CA ARG A 112 7.00 2.10 -1.03
C ARG A 112 7.41 0.65 -0.91
N VAL A 113 8.57 0.38 -1.47
CA VAL A 113 9.46 -0.57 -0.82
C VAL A 113 9.68 0.01 0.58
N ASP A 114 9.19 -0.67 1.62
CA ASP A 114 9.76 -0.43 2.96
C ASP A 114 11.28 -0.52 2.75
N PRO A 115 12.09 0.48 3.11
CA PRO A 115 13.55 0.40 3.01
C PRO A 115 14.12 -0.88 3.64
N LYS A 116 13.32 -1.63 4.40
CA LYS A 116 13.64 -2.94 4.95
C LYS A 116 13.37 -4.16 4.07
N ILE A 117 12.65 -4.12 2.94
CA ILE A 117 12.57 -5.27 2.01
C ILE A 117 12.51 -4.81 0.54
N MET A 118 13.56 -4.13 0.08
CA MET A 118 13.94 -4.14 -1.34
C MET A 118 14.48 -5.53 -1.64
N THR A 119 13.89 -6.36 -2.49
CA THR A 119 14.57 -7.63 -2.85
C THR A 119 15.59 -7.42 -3.97
N TRP A 120 16.55 -8.33 -4.07
CA TRP A 120 17.54 -8.33 -5.15
C TRP A 120 16.90 -8.22 -6.53
N GLU A 121 15.84 -8.98 -6.77
CA GLU A 121 15.15 -9.03 -8.06
C GLU A 121 14.47 -7.71 -8.38
N ILE A 122 13.82 -7.09 -7.39
CA ILE A 122 13.13 -5.80 -7.57
C ILE A 122 14.15 -4.71 -7.91
N ALA A 123 15.25 -4.61 -7.16
CA ALA A 123 16.29 -3.60 -7.42
C ALA A 123 16.96 -3.83 -8.78
N ARG A 124 17.28 -5.09 -9.10
CA ARG A 124 17.88 -5.49 -10.36
C ARG A 124 16.99 -5.11 -11.54
N ASP A 125 15.71 -5.44 -11.48
CA ASP A 125 14.79 -5.25 -12.59
C ASP A 125 14.50 -3.74 -12.79
N GLN A 126 14.41 -2.96 -11.71
CA GLN A 126 14.32 -1.49 -11.79
C GLN A 126 15.57 -0.87 -12.41
N TYR A 127 16.77 -1.31 -12.00
CA TYR A 127 18.02 -0.86 -12.58
C TYR A 127 18.11 -1.19 -14.08
N LEU A 128 17.72 -2.40 -14.47
CA LEU A 128 17.71 -2.83 -15.86
C LEU A 128 16.69 -2.05 -16.70
N ALA A 129 15.51 -1.75 -16.16
CA ALA A 129 14.53 -0.89 -16.82
C ALA A 129 15.09 0.53 -17.07
N TRP A 130 15.77 1.10 -16.08
CA TRP A 130 16.46 2.38 -16.24
C TRP A 130 17.57 2.30 -17.29
N CYS A 131 18.40 1.25 -17.28
CA CYS A 131 19.47 1.06 -18.26
C CYS A 131 18.92 0.91 -19.68
N PHE A 132 17.81 0.20 -19.87
CA PHE A 132 17.17 0.07 -21.18
C PHE A 132 16.75 1.43 -21.76
N GLN A 133 16.26 2.34 -20.90
CA GLN A 133 15.81 3.66 -21.31
C GLN A 133 16.95 4.68 -21.47
N ASN A 134 18.03 4.55 -20.70
CA ASN A 134 19.03 5.61 -20.53
C ASN A 134 20.44 5.24 -21.01
N ARG A 135 20.70 3.97 -21.34
CA ARG A 135 22.00 3.48 -21.81
C ARG A 135 21.87 2.84 -23.18
N ARG A 136 23.01 2.59 -23.82
CA ARG A 136 23.06 1.86 -25.09
C ARG A 136 22.52 0.44 -24.88
N HIS A 137 21.79 -0.08 -25.86
CA HIS A 137 21.19 -1.41 -25.79
C HIS A 137 22.22 -2.51 -25.46
N ALA A 138 23.41 -2.45 -26.05
CA ALA A 138 24.51 -3.39 -25.74
C ALA A 138 24.96 -3.33 -24.28
N THR A 139 24.91 -2.15 -23.65
CA THR A 139 25.21 -1.97 -22.22
C THR A 139 24.11 -2.58 -21.35
N TRP A 140 22.84 -2.41 -21.74
CA TRP A 140 21.71 -3.05 -21.06
C TRP A 140 21.80 -4.58 -21.14
N GLU A 141 22.06 -5.16 -22.32
CA GLU A 141 22.24 -6.61 -22.49
C GLU A 141 23.42 -7.13 -21.66
N GLY A 142 24.55 -6.41 -21.66
CA GLY A 142 25.71 -6.76 -20.83
C GLY A 142 25.38 -6.79 -19.33
N TYR A 143 24.65 -5.78 -18.83
CA TYR A 143 24.21 -5.75 -17.44
C TYR A 143 23.14 -6.80 -17.12
N LYS A 144 22.22 -7.05 -18.04
CA LYS A 144 21.19 -8.10 -17.88
C LYS A 144 21.84 -9.47 -17.71
N SER A 145 22.86 -9.76 -18.52
CA SER A 145 23.67 -10.98 -18.41
C SER A 145 24.43 -11.04 -17.08
N ALA A 146 25.17 -9.98 -16.75
CA ALA A 146 26.00 -9.91 -15.54
C ALA A 146 25.20 -10.01 -14.22
N LEU A 147 23.94 -9.57 -14.22
CA LEU A 147 23.06 -9.63 -13.05
C LEU A 147 22.21 -10.91 -12.98
N GLY A 148 22.52 -11.91 -13.82
CA GLY A 148 21.78 -13.19 -13.81
C GLY A 148 20.33 -13.08 -14.25
N ALA A 149 19.93 -12.01 -14.95
CA ALA A 149 18.56 -11.76 -15.41
C ALA A 149 18.24 -12.36 -16.80
N VAL A 150 19.16 -13.17 -17.35
CA VAL A 150 18.98 -13.88 -18.62
C VAL A 150 18.59 -15.33 -18.33
N ASN A 151 17.67 -15.88 -19.13
CA ASN A 151 17.28 -17.29 -19.04
C ASN A 151 18.50 -18.19 -19.16
N ASN A 152 18.66 -19.14 -18.23
CA ASN A 152 19.81 -20.04 -18.12
C ASN A 152 21.17 -19.31 -17.93
N SER A 153 21.17 -18.12 -17.32
CA SER A 153 22.44 -17.48 -16.94
C SER A 153 23.18 -18.37 -15.94
N ALA A 154 24.45 -18.66 -16.22
CA ALA A 154 25.34 -19.36 -15.28
C ALA A 154 25.51 -18.59 -13.96
N LEU A 155 25.27 -17.27 -13.98
CA LEU A 155 25.33 -16.40 -12.81
C LEU A 155 24.03 -16.37 -12.01
N ALA A 156 22.95 -16.99 -12.51
CA ALA A 156 21.68 -17.02 -11.76
C ALA A 156 21.84 -17.73 -10.41
N ASP A 157 22.63 -18.80 -10.37
CA ASP A 157 22.94 -19.54 -9.14
C ASP A 157 23.77 -18.72 -8.16
N ASP A 158 24.65 -17.84 -8.65
CA ASP A 158 25.44 -16.93 -7.80
C ASP A 158 24.55 -15.94 -7.04
N PHE A 159 23.39 -15.58 -7.62
CA PHE A 159 22.41 -14.69 -6.99
C PHE A 159 21.28 -15.44 -6.26
N ALA A 160 21.18 -16.77 -6.39
CA ALA A 160 20.16 -17.57 -5.71
C ALA A 160 20.15 -17.39 -4.18
N PRO A 161 21.30 -17.19 -3.48
CA PRO A 161 21.31 -16.88 -2.05
C PRO A 161 20.68 -15.53 -1.69
N LEU A 162 20.54 -14.60 -2.63
CA LEU A 162 19.88 -13.30 -2.44
C LEU A 162 18.39 -13.36 -2.79
N GLY A 163 17.94 -14.47 -3.39
CA GLY A 163 16.59 -14.63 -3.92
C GLY A 163 15.51 -14.46 -2.86
N GLY A 164 14.56 -13.57 -3.10
CA GLY A 164 13.46 -13.26 -2.15
C GLY A 164 13.90 -12.63 -0.82
N LYS A 165 15.20 -12.36 -0.63
CA LYS A 165 15.72 -11.68 0.56
C LYS A 165 15.73 -10.17 0.37
N ALA A 166 15.49 -9.45 1.46
CA ALA A 166 15.73 -8.02 1.51
C ALA A 166 17.22 -7.68 1.30
N ILE A 167 17.52 -6.82 0.33
CA ILE A 167 18.68 -5.94 0.30
C ILE A 167 18.54 -4.99 1.49
N VAL A 168 19.17 -5.34 2.59
CA VAL A 168 19.31 -4.47 3.76
C VAL A 168 20.46 -3.49 3.46
N SER A 169 20.20 -2.18 3.56
CA SER A 169 21.27 -1.18 3.62
C SER A 169 22.12 -1.48 4.86
N GLN A 170 23.35 -1.97 4.69
CA GLN A 170 24.32 -1.95 5.79
C GLN A 170 24.70 -0.49 6.00
N ASP A 171 24.26 0.10 7.12
CA ASP A 171 24.88 1.32 7.63
C ASP A 171 26.36 1.00 7.85
N VAL A 172 27.21 1.62 7.02
CA VAL A 172 28.66 1.57 7.19
C VAL A 172 28.97 2.31 8.50
N VAL A 173 29.43 1.56 9.51
CA VAL A 173 29.94 2.09 10.79
C VAL A 173 31.23 2.86 10.54
#